data_AF-A0A3C7VZC0-F1
#
_entry.id   AF-A0A3C7VZC0-F1
#
_cell.length_a   1.000
_cell.length_b   1.000
_cell.length_c   1.000
_cell.angle_alpha   90.00
_cell.angle_beta   90.00
_cell.angle_gamma   90.00
#
_symmetry.space_group_name_H-M   'P 1'
#
loop_
_entity.id
_entity.type
_entity.pdbx_description
1 polymer ?
#
loop_
_entity_poly.entity_id
_entity_poly.type
_entity_poly.pdbx_seq_one_letter_code
_entity_poly.pdbx_strand_id
1 'polypeptide(L)'
;MAQVTVEQLAKSVGASVERLLTQMRDAGLPHKDAAEPVSDEDKQTLLAHLKRSHGESAAAPKRITLKRKTMSTLRTGGSSGKKTVNVEVRKKRTYVKREEPEAPAEEAVETAVSAEAELPEAAAA
;
A
#
# COMPACT_ATOMS: atom_id res chain seq x y z
N MET A 1 -6.30 -27.05 8.48
CA MET A 1 -4.83 -27.16 8.46
C MET A 1 -4.32 -27.33 9.90
N ALA A 2 -3.02 -27.54 10.10
CA ALA A 2 -2.40 -27.70 11.42
C ALA A 2 -2.45 -26.39 12.23
N GLN A 3 -2.63 -26.53 13.55
CA GLN A 3 -2.58 -25.42 14.51
C GLN A 3 -1.17 -24.78 14.49
N VAL A 4 -1.11 -23.45 14.49
CA VAL A 4 0.15 -22.69 14.40
C VAL A 4 0.22 -21.75 15.59
N THR A 5 1.35 -21.64 16.28
CA THR A 5 1.45 -20.71 17.43
C THR A 5 1.57 -19.26 16.97
N VAL A 6 1.20 -18.31 17.85
CA VAL A 6 1.32 -16.87 17.56
C VAL A 6 2.76 -16.50 17.17
N GLU A 7 3.77 -17.07 17.84
CA GLU A 7 5.18 -16.88 17.47
C GLU A 7 5.53 -17.32 16.05
N GLN A 8 5.02 -18.48 15.63
CA GLN A 8 5.27 -19.03 14.30
C GLN A 8 4.55 -18.19 13.24
N LEU A 9 3.33 -17.74 13.52
CA LEU A 9 2.58 -16.85 12.65
C LEU A 9 3.28 -15.50 12.47
N ALA A 10 3.76 -14.90 13.57
CA ALA A 10 4.49 -13.65 13.55
C ALA A 10 5.75 -13.72 12.67
N LYS A 11 6.53 -14.81 12.80
CA LYS A 11 7.72 -15.07 11.96
C LYS A 11 7.37 -15.22 10.48
N SER A 12 6.30 -15.94 10.17
CA SER A 12 5.82 -16.15 8.80
C SER A 12 5.41 -14.85 8.11
N VAL A 13 4.67 -13.98 8.81
CA VAL A 13 4.15 -12.72 8.27
C VAL A 13 5.17 -11.57 8.38
N GLY A 14 6.30 -11.79 9.06
CA GLY A 14 7.34 -10.77 9.26
C GLY A 14 6.92 -9.65 10.21
N ALA A 15 6.01 -9.94 11.14
CA ALA A 15 5.54 -8.99 12.16
C ALA A 15 6.13 -9.33 13.53
N SER A 16 6.25 -8.34 14.43
CA SER A 16 6.60 -8.62 15.82
C SER A 16 5.44 -9.32 16.54
N VAL A 17 5.77 -10.20 17.49
CA VAL A 17 4.78 -10.93 18.31
C VAL A 17 3.85 -9.96 19.04
N GLU A 18 4.41 -8.90 19.63
CA GLU A 18 3.65 -7.87 20.34
C GLU A 18 2.64 -7.16 19.44
N ARG A 19 3.02 -6.86 18.19
CA ARG A 19 2.15 -6.22 17.21
C ARG A 19 1.01 -7.16 16.82
N LEU A 20 1.33 -8.43 16.60
CA LEU A 20 0.33 -9.44 16.25
C LEU A 20 -0.68 -9.65 17.39
N LEU A 21 -0.22 -9.79 18.64
CA LEU A 21 -1.10 -9.89 19.82
C LEU A 21 -2.00 -8.66 19.98
N THR A 22 -1.49 -7.47 19.66
CA THR A 22 -2.32 -6.25 19.66
C THR A 22 -3.41 -6.32 18.59
N GLN A 23 -3.07 -6.72 17.36
CA GLN A 23 -4.04 -6.87 16.28
C GLN A 23 -5.08 -7.97 16.55
N MET A 24 -4.68 -9.06 17.20
CA MET A 24 -5.59 -10.14 17.59
C MET A 24 -6.58 -9.67 18.65
N ARG A 25 -6.13 -8.88 19.65
CA ARG A 25 -7.01 -8.24 20.63
C ARG A 25 -7.99 -7.25 19.98
N ASP A 26 -7.51 -6.43 19.04
CA ASP A 26 -8.36 -5.50 18.29
C ASP A 26 -9.40 -6.24 17.43
N ALA A 27 -9.06 -7.43 16.93
CA ALA A 27 -9.97 -8.32 16.21
C ALA A 27 -10.95 -9.07 17.13
N GLY A 28 -10.84 -8.94 18.46
CA GLY A 28 -11.70 -9.60 19.45
C GLY A 28 -11.31 -11.03 19.79
N LEU A 29 -10.08 -11.45 19.46
CA LEU A 29 -9.57 -12.79 19.78
C LEU A 29 -9.03 -12.85 21.23
N PRO A 30 -9.22 -13.96 21.96
CA PRO A 30 -8.86 -14.06 23.37
C PRO A 30 -7.36 -14.31 23.63
N HIS A 31 -6.52 -14.35 22.59
CA HIS A 31 -5.11 -14.70 22.70
C HIS A 31 -4.27 -13.63 23.41
N LYS A 32 -3.48 -14.05 24.40
CA LYS A 32 -2.67 -13.17 25.24
C LYS A 32 -1.18 -13.48 25.16
N ASP A 33 -0.84 -14.76 25.00
CA ASP A 33 0.54 -15.23 25.03
C ASP A 33 1.05 -15.72 23.67
N ALA A 34 2.37 -15.69 23.52
CA ALA A 34 3.07 -16.03 22.29
C ALA A 34 2.99 -17.54 21.93
N ALA A 35 2.87 -18.39 22.96
CA ALA A 35 2.80 -19.83 22.82
C ALA A 35 1.40 -20.37 22.48
N GLU A 36 0.38 -19.50 22.49
CA GLU A 36 -0.99 -19.94 22.24
C GLU A 36 -1.19 -20.44 20.79
N PRO A 37 -1.95 -21.53 20.59
CA PRO A 37 -2.26 -22.03 19.27
C PRO A 37 -3.35 -21.16 18.61
N VAL A 38 -3.13 -20.81 17.35
CA VAL A 38 -4.06 -20.05 16.51
C VAL A 38 -4.76 -21.01 15.55
N SER A 39 -6.08 -21.07 15.62
CA SER A 39 -6.89 -21.89 14.71
C SER A 39 -7.03 -21.22 13.34
N ASP A 40 -7.52 -21.97 12.34
CA ASP A 40 -7.76 -21.39 11.01
C ASP A 40 -8.91 -20.36 11.03
N GLU A 41 -9.87 -20.51 11.94
CA GLU A 41 -10.96 -19.55 12.15
C GLU A 41 -10.41 -18.21 12.69
N ASP A 42 -9.49 -18.27 13.66
CA ASP A 42 -8.83 -17.08 14.22
C ASP A 42 -8.00 -16.33 13.17
N LYS A 43 -7.37 -17.05 12.25
CA LYS A 43 -6.66 -16.44 11.11
C LYS A 43 -7.63 -15.70 10.20
N GLN A 44 -8.79 -16.28 9.90
CA GLN A 44 -9.78 -15.64 9.03
C GLN A 44 -10.37 -14.39 9.66
N THR A 45 -10.69 -14.42 10.96
CA THR A 45 -11.22 -13.24 11.68
C THR A 45 -10.18 -12.12 11.75
N LEU A 46 -8.93 -12.43 12.05
CA LEU A 46 -7.83 -11.48 12.01
C LEU A 46 -7.65 -10.88 10.61
N LEU A 47 -7.66 -11.70 9.57
CA LEU A 47 -7.56 -11.22 8.18
C LEU A 47 -8.74 -10.30 7.82
N ALA A 48 -9.97 -10.66 8.18
CA ALA A 48 -11.14 -9.83 7.94
C ALA A 48 -11.05 -8.46 8.65
N HIS A 49 -10.52 -8.43 9.88
CA HIS A 49 -10.27 -7.20 10.60
C HIS A 49 -9.20 -6.34 9.90
N LEU A 50 -8.07 -6.93 9.51
CA LEU A 50 -6.98 -6.22 8.83
C LEU A 50 -7.44 -5.64 7.49
N LYS A 51 -8.19 -6.41 6.69
CA LYS A 51 -8.78 -5.94 5.43
C LYS A 51 -9.72 -4.75 5.62
N ARG A 52 -10.53 -4.78 6.69
CA ARG A 52 -11.43 -3.68 7.04
C ARG A 52 -10.67 -2.42 7.44
N SER A 53 -9.66 -2.57 8.30
CA SER A 53 -8.84 -1.47 8.82
C SER A 53 -7.94 -0.83 7.75
N HIS A 54 -7.49 -1.61 6.76
CA HIS A 54 -6.69 -1.12 5.63
C HIS A 54 -7.51 -0.66 4.41
N GLY A 55 -8.85 -0.65 4.53
CA GLY A 55 -9.72 -0.06 3.51
C GLY A 55 -9.94 -0.94 2.28
N GLU A 56 -9.71 -2.25 2.37
CA GLU A 56 -10.10 -3.23 1.34
C GLU A 56 -11.63 -3.43 1.31
N SER A 57 -12.35 -3.07 2.40
CA SER A 57 -13.81 -3.06 2.37
C SER A 57 -14.36 -2.11 1.30
N ALA A 58 -15.28 -2.63 0.49
CA ALA A 58 -15.90 -1.98 -0.66
C ALA A 58 -16.54 -0.61 -0.40
N ALA A 59 -16.81 -0.26 0.87
CA ALA A 59 -17.42 1.00 1.29
C ALA A 59 -16.41 2.13 1.60
N ALA A 60 -15.20 2.10 1.04
CA ALA A 60 -14.30 3.24 1.11
C ALA A 60 -14.94 4.50 0.47
N PRO A 61 -14.68 5.71 1.01
CA PRO A 61 -15.29 6.93 0.49
C PRO A 61 -14.89 7.17 -0.97
N LYS A 62 -15.86 7.50 -1.84
CA LYS A 62 -15.66 7.77 -3.28
C LYS A 62 -14.60 8.84 -3.57
N ARG A 63 -14.36 9.76 -2.61
CA ARG A 63 -13.42 10.87 -2.73
C ARG A 63 -12.69 11.10 -1.41
N ILE A 64 -11.36 11.14 -1.46
CA ILE A 64 -10.50 11.46 -0.31
C ILE A 64 -9.58 12.64 -0.67
N THR A 65 -9.48 13.63 0.21
CA THR A 65 -8.57 14.77 0.01
C THR A 65 -7.42 14.70 1.00
N LEU A 66 -6.22 14.46 0.48
CA LEU A 66 -4.99 14.46 1.26
C LEU A 66 -4.49 15.90 1.38
N LYS A 67 -4.33 16.38 2.61
CA LYS A 67 -3.74 17.69 2.92
C LYS A 67 -2.30 17.46 3.40
N ARG A 68 -1.34 18.16 2.81
CA ARG A 68 0.06 18.19 3.25
C ARG A 68 0.44 19.62 3.61
N LYS A 69 1.03 19.77 4.80
CA LYS A 69 1.63 21.01 5.28
C LYS A 69 3.15 20.90 5.09
N THR A 70 3.74 21.90 4.46
CA THR A 70 5.21 22.02 4.35
C THR A 70 5.58 23.43 4.77
N MET A 71 6.46 23.55 5.77
CA MET A 71 6.96 24.83 6.23
C MET A 71 8.36 25.04 5.65
N SER A 72 8.62 26.19 5.06
CA SER A 72 9.91 26.59 4.48
C SER A 72 10.29 27.96 5.02
N THR A 73 11.56 28.15 5.35
CA THR A 73 12.07 29.44 5.85
C THR A 73 12.75 30.18 4.70
N LEU A 74 12.18 31.31 4.27
CA LEU A 74 12.74 32.13 3.21
C LEU A 74 13.57 33.25 3.83
N ARG A 75 14.87 33.26 3.52
CA ARG A 75 15.79 34.32 3.93
C ARG A 75 15.89 35.35 2.81
N THR A 76 15.43 36.57 3.05
CA THR A 76 15.57 37.68 2.09
C THR A 76 16.79 38.53 2.46
N GLY A 77 17.73 38.65 1.51
CA GLY A 77 18.84 39.59 1.57
C GLY A 77 18.61 40.71 0.57
N GLY A 78 18.12 41.84 1.05
CA GLY A 78 18.03 43.10 0.28
C GLY A 78 18.73 44.22 1.04
N SER A 79 18.93 45.36 0.37
CA SER A 79 19.65 46.58 0.82
C SER A 79 19.34 47.06 2.25
N SER A 80 18.27 46.58 2.89
CA SER A 80 17.78 47.00 4.21
C SER A 80 17.77 45.87 5.27
N GLY A 81 18.70 44.91 5.18
CA GLY A 81 19.00 43.92 6.25
C GLY A 81 18.50 42.48 5.98
N LYS A 82 19.00 41.53 6.79
CA LYS A 82 18.70 40.08 6.68
C LYS A 82 17.37 39.76 7.39
N LYS A 83 16.26 39.64 6.66
CA LYS A 83 14.95 39.23 7.21
C LYS A 83 14.67 37.76 6.89
N THR A 84 14.09 37.03 7.84
CA THR A 84 13.69 35.63 7.67
C THR A 84 12.16 35.52 7.79
N VAL A 85 11.52 34.91 6.81
CA VAL A 85 10.07 34.72 6.75
C VAL A 85 9.76 33.22 6.78
N ASN A 86 8.85 32.81 7.66
CA ASN A 86 8.34 31.43 7.69
C ASN A 86 7.18 31.30 6.70
N VAL A 87 7.38 30.54 5.63
CA VAL A 87 6.39 30.29 4.58
C VAL A 87 5.76 28.92 4.81
N GLU A 88 4.46 28.88 5.07
CA GLU A 88 3.70 27.63 5.16
C GLU A 88 2.96 27.38 3.84
N VAL A 89 3.38 26.36 3.09
CA VAL A 89 2.67 25.88 1.91
C VAL A 89 1.73 24.76 2.31
N ARG A 90 0.43 24.95 2.06
CA ARG A 90 -0.61 23.95 2.25
C ARG A 90 -1.03 23.37 0.89
N LYS A 91 -0.68 22.12 0.62
CA LYS A 91 -1.09 21.40 -0.60
C LYS A 91 -2.30 20.53 -0.31
N LYS A 92 -3.28 20.51 -1.21
CA LYS A 92 -4.36 19.50 -1.22
C LYS A 92 -4.25 18.66 -2.49
N ARG A 93 -4.34 17.33 -2.37
CA ARG A 93 -4.51 16.41 -3.49
C ARG A 93 -5.77 15.61 -3.25
N THR A 94 -6.75 15.76 -4.13
CA THR A 94 -8.02 15.04 -4.05
C THR A 94 -7.97 13.84 -4.97
N TYR A 95 -8.04 12.64 -4.39
CA TYR A 95 -8.17 11.39 -5.12
C TYR A 95 -9.64 10.98 -5.15
N VAL A 96 -10.11 10.60 -6.34
CA VAL A 96 -11.42 10.00 -6.54
C VAL A 96 -11.15 8.54 -6.89
N LYS A 97 -11.84 7.61 -6.22
CA LYS A 97 -11.79 6.19 -6.56
C LYS A 97 -12.50 6.05 -7.91
N ARG A 98 -11.71 6.06 -8.99
CA ARG A 98 -12.21 5.75 -10.33
C ARG A 98 -12.40 4.24 -10.35
N GLU A 99 -13.61 3.80 -10.62
CA GLU A 99 -13.85 2.40 -10.98
C GLU A 99 -12.91 2.13 -12.15
N GLU A 100 -11.97 1.20 -11.96
CA GLU A 100 -11.12 0.77 -13.07
C GLU A 100 -12.07 0.38 -14.20
N PRO A 101 -11.90 0.90 -15.43
CA PRO A 101 -12.53 0.21 -16.55
C PRO A 101 -11.96 -1.19 -16.51
N GLU A 102 -12.81 -2.20 -16.41
CA GLU A 102 -12.46 -3.56 -16.82
C GLU A 102 -11.79 -3.42 -18.18
N ALA A 103 -10.47 -3.53 -18.20
CA ALA A 103 -9.72 -3.64 -19.42
C ALA A 103 -9.71 -5.14 -19.74
N PRO A 104 -10.44 -5.63 -20.75
CA PRO A 104 -10.08 -6.89 -21.36
C PRO A 104 -8.80 -6.62 -22.15
N ALA A 105 -7.66 -7.07 -21.64
CA ALA A 105 -6.40 -7.06 -22.38
C ALA A 105 -5.55 -8.28 -22.03
N GLU A 106 -6.18 -9.45 -22.07
CA GLU A 106 -5.54 -10.63 -22.62
C GLU A 106 -5.61 -10.46 -24.16
N GLU A 107 -4.58 -10.87 -24.91
CA GLU A 107 -4.50 -10.93 -26.40
C GLU A 107 -3.80 -9.81 -27.22
N ALA A 108 -3.12 -8.81 -26.63
CA ALA A 108 -2.32 -7.86 -27.44
C ALA A 108 -0.81 -8.16 -27.53
N VAL A 109 -0.35 -9.34 -27.07
CA VAL A 109 1.08 -9.70 -27.06
C VAL A 109 1.52 -10.67 -28.16
N GLU A 110 0.60 -11.24 -28.95
CA GLU A 110 0.95 -12.28 -29.93
C GLU A 110 1.10 -11.79 -31.38
N THR A 111 0.64 -10.58 -31.72
CA THR A 111 0.74 -10.06 -33.11
C THR A 111 1.96 -9.18 -33.37
N ALA A 112 2.76 -8.84 -32.36
CA ALA A 112 3.98 -8.05 -32.54
C ALA A 112 5.26 -8.88 -32.74
N VAL A 113 5.24 -10.20 -32.48
CA VAL A 113 6.45 -11.05 -32.58
C VAL A 113 6.63 -11.64 -33.99
N SER A 114 5.59 -11.70 -34.83
CA SER A 114 5.72 -12.25 -36.19
C SER A 114 6.12 -11.23 -37.26
N ALA A 115 6.25 -9.94 -36.96
CA ALA A 115 6.66 -8.93 -37.94
C ALA A 115 8.17 -8.62 -37.92
N GLU A 116 8.91 -9.09 -36.92
CA GLU A 116 10.35 -8.79 -36.74
C GLU A 116 11.26 -9.98 -37.11
N ALA A 117 10.74 -10.96 -37.86
CA ALA A 117 11.46 -12.17 -38.26
C ALA A 117 11.70 -12.33 -39.77
N GLU A 118 11.39 -11.32 -40.60
CA GLU A 118 11.47 -11.46 -42.07
C GLU A 118 12.40 -10.48 -42.81
N LEU A 119 13.47 -9.97 -42.18
CA LEU A 119 14.61 -9.38 -42.90
C LEU A 119 15.92 -9.60 -42.12
N PRO A 120 16.72 -10.60 -42.51
CA PRO A 120 17.98 -10.28 -43.21
C PRO A 120 18.22 -11.28 -44.36
N GLU A 121 18.71 -10.89 -45.53
CA GLU A 121 20.15 -10.74 -45.82
C GLU A 121 20.28 -10.65 -47.35
N ALA A 122 20.80 -9.53 -47.88
CA ALA A 122 21.60 -9.46 -49.13
C ALA A 122 21.70 -8.02 -49.66
N ALA A 123 22.71 -7.28 -49.18
CA ALA A 123 23.34 -6.20 -49.97
C ALA A 123 24.70 -5.86 -49.36
N ALA A 124 25.67 -6.75 -49.57
CA ALA A 124 27.08 -6.43 -49.47
C ALA A 124 27.83 -7.14 -50.62
N ALA A 125 27.85 -6.47 -51.78
CA ALA A 125 28.86 -6.60 -52.84
C ALA A 125 28.68 -5.45 -53.85
#